data_AF-A0A7J2LV13-F1
#
_entry.id   AF-A0A7J2LV13-F1
#
_cell.length_a   1.000
_cell.length_b   1.000
_cell.length_c   1.000
_cell.angle_alpha   90.00
_cell.angle_beta   90.00
_cell.angle_gamma   90.00
#
_symmetry.space_group_name_H-M   'P 1'
#
loop_
_entity.id
_entity.type
_entity.pdbx_description
1 polymer ?
#
loop_
_entity_poly.entity_id
_entity_poly.type
_entity_poly.pdbx_seq_one_letter_code
_entity_poly.pdbx_strand_id
1 'polypeptide(L)'
;MGKKGGSLHLKREASPPFWPIHRKKFVWTVKPRPGPHPVSRCIPLLLIIRDILGFAETRKEAKKIISQGKILVDGRVRRDDRYPVGLMDVVSIPELKMNYRVLPFKKGLTLHP
;
A
#
# COMPACT_ATOMS: atom_id res chain seq x y z
N MET A 1 -28.83 14.50 11.50
CA MET A 1 -28.79 14.15 10.06
C MET A 1 -27.58 13.25 9.81
N GLY A 2 -27.79 11.96 9.53
CA GLY A 2 -26.70 10.98 9.38
C GLY A 2 -25.96 11.11 8.05
N LYS A 3 -24.69 10.68 8.02
CA LYS A 3 -23.87 10.66 6.81
C LYS A 3 -24.40 9.61 5.83
N LYS A 4 -24.84 10.02 4.63
CA LYS A 4 -25.49 9.15 3.63
C LYS A 4 -24.55 8.52 2.60
N GLY A 5 -23.23 8.76 2.68
CA GLY A 5 -22.26 8.33 1.66
C GLY A 5 -20.95 7.81 2.23
N GLY A 6 -20.21 7.06 1.40
CA GLY A 6 -18.90 6.51 1.74
C GLY A 6 -17.85 7.61 1.97
N SER A 7 -16.96 7.40 2.95
CA SER A 7 -15.86 8.33 3.20
C SER A 7 -14.79 8.25 2.11
N LEU A 8 -14.33 9.37 1.55
CA LEU A 8 -13.19 9.37 0.62
C LEU A 8 -11.83 9.43 1.35
N HIS A 9 -11.85 9.78 2.64
CA HIS A 9 -10.67 10.00 3.46
C HIS A 9 -10.56 8.95 4.56
N LEU A 10 -9.32 8.63 4.95
CA LEU A 10 -8.99 7.73 6.04
C LEU A 10 -8.04 8.45 7.00
N LYS A 11 -8.49 8.67 8.24
CA LYS A 11 -7.60 9.14 9.32
C LYS A 11 -6.55 8.08 9.58
N ARG A 12 -5.30 8.50 9.82
CA ARG A 12 -4.18 7.57 10.04
C ARG A 12 -4.33 6.77 11.32
N GLU A 13 -4.93 7.37 12.34
CA GLU A 13 -5.26 6.70 13.60
C GLU A 13 -6.21 5.50 13.39
N ALA A 14 -7.19 5.65 12.51
CA ALA A 14 -8.18 4.63 12.16
C ALA A 14 -7.68 3.63 11.09
N SER A 15 -6.39 3.66 10.74
CA SER A 15 -5.80 2.70 9.81
C SER A 15 -5.77 1.29 10.41
N PRO A 16 -5.81 0.21 9.59
CA PRO A 16 -5.69 -1.16 10.10
C PRO A 16 -4.40 -1.40 10.90
N PRO A 17 -4.42 -2.23 11.96
CA PRO A 17 -3.28 -2.40 12.88
C PRO A 17 -2.08 -3.11 12.27
N PHE A 18 -2.30 -3.90 11.22
CA PHE A 18 -1.25 -4.63 10.52
C PHE A 18 -0.46 -3.76 9.54
N TRP A 19 -0.85 -2.50 9.32
CA TRP A 19 -0.06 -1.59 8.49
C TRP A 19 1.19 -1.15 9.25
N PRO A 20 2.40 -1.31 8.69
CA PRO A 20 3.65 -0.92 9.34
C PRO A 20 3.84 0.61 9.26
N ILE A 21 2.95 1.37 9.89
CA ILE A 21 2.97 2.83 9.89
C ILE A 21 2.82 3.43 11.28
N HIS A 22 3.55 4.51 11.56
CA HIS A 22 3.32 5.30 12.78
C HIS A 22 1.98 6.02 12.72
N ARG A 23 1.01 5.61 13.55
CA ARG A 23 -0.35 6.17 13.54
C ARG A 23 -0.46 7.62 13.98
N LYS A 24 0.42 8.06 14.89
CA LYS A 24 0.39 9.41 15.50
C LYS A 24 1.25 10.45 14.79
N LYS A 25 2.06 10.06 13.78
CA LYS A 25 2.98 10.99 13.10
C LYS A 25 2.25 12.01 12.21
N PHE A 26 1.12 11.60 11.62
CA PHE A 26 0.34 12.44 10.70
C PHE A 26 -1.16 12.19 10.90
N VAL A 27 -1.99 13.17 10.54
CA VAL A 27 -3.45 13.09 10.68
C VAL A 27 -4.08 12.11 9.68
N TRP A 28 -3.57 12.09 8.45
CA TRP A 28 -4.19 11.38 7.32
C TRP A 28 -3.30 10.25 6.78
N THR A 29 -3.95 9.22 6.24
CA THR A 29 -3.29 8.17 5.48
C THR A 29 -3.94 7.98 4.12
N VAL A 30 -3.32 7.17 3.29
CA VAL A 30 -3.86 6.80 1.99
C VAL A 30 -5.01 5.83 2.18
N LYS A 31 -6.21 6.23 1.76
CA LYS A 31 -7.34 5.31 1.67
C LYS A 31 -7.15 4.41 0.44
N PRO A 32 -7.15 3.07 0.59
CA PRO A 32 -7.08 2.16 -0.54
C PRO A 32 -8.28 2.37 -1.46
N ARG A 33 -8.06 2.26 -2.77
CA ARG A 33 -9.17 2.23 -3.73
C ARG A 33 -9.91 0.89 -3.65
N PRO A 34 -11.20 0.86 -4.01
CA PRO A 34 -11.89 -0.41 -4.18
C PRO A 34 -11.16 -1.20 -5.27
N GLY A 35 -10.93 -2.48 -5.00
CA GLY A 35 -10.10 -3.34 -5.84
C GLY A 35 -10.18 -4.79 -5.39
N PRO A 36 -9.16 -5.62 -5.70
CA PRO A 36 -9.20 -7.06 -5.45
C PRO A 36 -9.39 -7.44 -3.99
N HIS A 37 -8.85 -6.64 -3.08
CA HIS A 37 -8.82 -6.94 -1.65
C HIS A 37 -9.58 -5.91 -0.82
N PRO A 38 -10.29 -6.34 0.24
CA PRO A 38 -10.99 -5.41 1.14
C PRO A 38 -9.99 -4.60 1.97
N VAL A 39 -10.42 -3.41 2.41
CA VAL A 39 -9.58 -2.47 3.22
C VAL A 39 -9.01 -3.14 4.48
N SER A 40 -9.75 -4.11 5.06
CA SER A 40 -9.34 -4.87 6.24
C SER A 40 -8.23 -5.89 5.99
N ARG A 41 -7.88 -6.20 4.73
CA ARG A 41 -6.87 -7.22 4.36
C ARG A 41 -5.90 -6.75 3.28
N CYS A 42 -5.79 -5.44 3.07
CA CYS A 42 -4.93 -4.87 2.03
C CYS A 42 -4.00 -3.80 2.58
N ILE A 43 -2.91 -3.54 1.86
CA ILE A 43 -2.00 -2.41 2.03
C ILE A 43 -1.92 -1.66 0.68
N PRO A 44 -2.08 -0.32 0.67
CA PRO A 44 -1.83 0.48 -0.52
C PRO A 44 -0.40 0.36 -1.03
N LEU A 45 -0.20 0.28 -2.35
CA LEU A 45 1.12 0.30 -2.99
C LEU A 45 2.04 1.41 -2.49
N LEU A 46 1.49 2.61 -2.27
CA LEU A 46 2.26 3.74 -1.75
C LEU A 46 2.93 3.45 -0.39
N LEU A 47 2.24 2.76 0.53
CA LEU A 47 2.81 2.43 1.84
C LEU A 47 3.91 1.36 1.72
N ILE A 48 3.75 0.41 0.79
CA ILE A 48 4.75 -0.62 0.50
C ILE A 48 6.05 0.04 0.06
N ILE A 49 5.99 0.96 -0.89
CA ILE A 49 7.19 1.57 -1.48
C ILE A 49 7.86 2.55 -0.51
N ARG A 50 7.05 3.36 0.20
CA ARG A 50 7.56 4.42 1.08
C ARG A 50 7.93 3.89 2.46
N ASP A 51 7.02 3.18 3.14
CA ASP A 51 7.18 2.82 4.54
C ASP A 51 7.83 1.43 4.75
N ILE A 52 7.61 0.47 3.83
CA ILE A 52 8.17 -0.90 3.97
C ILE A 52 9.53 -1.02 3.26
N LEU A 53 9.59 -0.66 1.99
CA LEU A 53 10.79 -0.80 1.16
C LEU A 53 11.74 0.41 1.25
N GLY A 54 11.22 1.58 1.64
CA GLY A 54 12.04 2.79 1.83
C GLY A 54 12.60 3.39 0.54
N PHE A 55 12.05 3.07 -0.64
CA PHE A 55 12.53 3.61 -1.92
C PHE A 55 12.16 5.07 -2.17
N ALA A 56 11.32 5.65 -1.32
CA ALA A 56 10.91 7.05 -1.41
C ALA A 56 10.69 7.60 0.00
N GLU A 57 11.06 8.86 0.22
CA GLU A 57 10.77 9.54 1.48
C GLU A 57 9.43 10.26 1.40
N THR A 58 9.15 10.87 0.25
CA THR A 58 7.95 11.67 0.04
C THR A 58 6.87 10.93 -0.75
N ARG A 59 5.61 11.33 -0.54
CA ARG A 59 4.49 10.82 -1.34
C ARG A 59 4.65 11.15 -2.83
N LYS A 60 5.28 12.28 -3.17
CA LYS A 60 5.46 12.72 -4.57
C LYS A 60 6.43 11.80 -5.30
N GLU A 61 7.55 11.45 -4.68
CA GLU A 61 8.51 10.47 -5.21
C GLU A 61 7.87 9.10 -5.40
N ALA A 62 7.23 8.57 -4.34
CA ALA A 62 6.56 7.27 -4.42
C ALA A 62 5.53 7.23 -5.56
N LYS A 63 4.71 8.29 -5.69
CA LYS A 63 3.75 8.41 -6.80
C LYS A 63 4.45 8.45 -8.16
N LYS A 64 5.59 9.14 -8.28
CA LYS A 64 6.36 9.20 -9.52
C LYS A 64 6.86 7.82 -9.92
N ILE A 65 7.46 7.06 -8.99
CA ILE A 65 7.93 5.68 -9.21
C ILE A 65 6.79 4.78 -9.70
N ILE A 66 5.63 4.83 -9.04
CA ILE A 66 4.45 4.03 -9.39
C ILE A 66 3.93 4.43 -10.78
N SER A 67 3.82 5.74 -11.04
CA SER A 67 3.31 6.26 -12.32
C SER A 67 4.18 5.91 -13.52
N GLN A 68 5.51 5.78 -13.31
CA GLN A 68 6.45 5.32 -14.33
C GLN A 68 6.26 3.84 -14.69
N GLY A 69 5.48 3.08 -13.92
CA GLY A 69 5.18 1.68 -14.20
C GLY A 69 6.31 0.72 -13.82
N LYS A 70 7.19 1.14 -12.91
CA LYS A 70 8.34 0.34 -12.44
C LYS A 70 7.96 -0.84 -11.54
N ILE A 71 6.69 -0.94 -11.17
CA ILE A 71 6.18 -1.89 -10.18
C ILE A 71 5.09 -2.73 -10.81
N LEU A 72 5.28 -4.04 -10.67
CA LEU A 72 4.35 -5.06 -11.10
C LEU A 72 3.68 -5.66 -9.86
N VAL A 73 2.37 -5.87 -9.94
CA VAL A 73 1.63 -6.70 -8.99
C VAL A 73 1.05 -7.87 -9.77
N ASP A 74 1.43 -9.09 -9.40
CA ASP A 74 1.08 -10.34 -10.08
C ASP A 74 1.38 -10.27 -11.59
N GLY A 75 2.55 -9.73 -11.94
CA GLY A 75 3.00 -9.59 -13.33
C GLY A 75 2.33 -8.47 -14.13
N ARG A 76 1.42 -7.68 -13.54
CA ARG A 76 0.76 -6.55 -14.20
C ARG A 76 1.28 -5.21 -13.69
N VAL A 77 1.59 -4.30 -14.62
CA VAL A 77 2.02 -2.94 -14.27
C VAL A 77 0.88 -2.19 -13.57
N ARG A 78 1.13 -1.71 -12.35
CA ARG A 78 0.17 -0.91 -11.59
C ARG A 78 0.68 0.52 -11.45
N ARG A 79 -0.11 1.47 -11.97
CA ARG A 79 0.18 2.92 -11.94
C ARG A 79 -0.60 3.69 -10.88
N ASP A 80 -1.43 3.01 -10.11
CA ASP A 80 -2.26 3.63 -9.06
C ASP A 80 -1.57 3.53 -7.69
N ASP A 81 -1.30 4.67 -7.06
CA ASP A 81 -0.66 4.74 -5.73
C ASP A 81 -1.55 4.15 -4.63
N ARG A 82 -2.86 4.11 -4.86
CA ARG A 82 -3.86 3.61 -3.90
C ARG A 82 -4.31 2.20 -4.19
N TYR A 83 -3.65 1.50 -5.11
CA TYR A 83 -3.99 0.13 -5.45
C TYR A 83 -3.86 -0.77 -4.19
N PRO A 84 -4.91 -1.54 -3.85
CA PRO A 84 -4.86 -2.43 -2.70
C PRO A 84 -4.08 -3.69 -3.07
N VAL A 85 -2.91 -3.87 -2.45
CA VAL A 85 -2.15 -5.12 -2.48
C VAL A 85 -2.54 -5.93 -1.27
N GLY A 86 -2.95 -7.17 -1.47
CA GLY A 86 -3.43 -8.04 -0.42
C GLY A 86 -2.50 -9.20 -0.12
N LEU A 87 -3.05 -10.15 0.60
CA LEU A 87 -2.38 -11.39 0.96
C LEU A 87 -2.05 -12.20 -0.29
N MET A 88 -0.85 -12.79 -0.32
CA MET A 88 -0.29 -13.61 -1.39
C MET A 88 0.02 -12.92 -2.72
N ASP A 89 -0.30 -11.64 -2.87
CA ASP A 89 0.10 -10.86 -4.05
C ASP A 89 1.62 -10.83 -4.17
N VAL A 90 2.12 -10.93 -5.41
CA VAL A 90 3.54 -10.82 -5.74
C VAL A 90 3.83 -9.41 -6.25
N VAL A 91 4.63 -8.66 -5.49
CA VAL A 91 5.14 -7.35 -5.87
C VAL A 91 6.52 -7.52 -6.49
N SER A 92 6.63 -7.29 -7.79
CA SER A 92 7.88 -7.40 -8.53
C SER A 92 8.39 -6.04 -8.97
N ILE A 93 9.71 -5.86 -8.87
CA ILE A 93 10.43 -4.66 -9.31
C ILE A 93 11.47 -5.11 -10.34
N PRO A 94 11.13 -5.07 -11.65
CA PRO A 94 12.00 -5.55 -12.72
C PRO A 94 13.38 -4.89 -12.75
N GLU A 95 13.44 -3.59 -12.47
CA GLU A 95 14.70 -2.82 -12.49
C GLU A 95 15.72 -3.37 -11.47
N LEU A 96 15.25 -3.88 -10.33
CA LEU A 96 16.10 -4.42 -9.27
C LEU A 96 16.15 -5.95 -9.29
N LYS A 97 15.41 -6.61 -10.20
CA LYS A 97 15.21 -8.07 -10.23
C LYS A 97 14.74 -8.65 -8.88
N MET A 98 14.02 -7.86 -8.09
CA MET A 98 13.50 -8.26 -6.78
C MET A 98 12.02 -8.61 -6.91
N ASN A 99 11.64 -9.73 -6.29
CA ASN A 99 10.27 -10.16 -6.15
C ASN A 99 9.95 -10.26 -4.68
N TYR A 100 8.76 -9.81 -4.28
CA TYR A 100 8.31 -9.92 -2.91
C TYR A 100 6.92 -10.54 -2.89
N ARG A 101 6.67 -11.43 -1.95
CA ARG A 101 5.33 -11.95 -1.67
C ARG A 101 4.79 -11.32 -0.39
N VAL A 102 3.56 -10.84 -0.45
CA VAL A 102 2.88 -10.32 0.74
C VAL A 102 2.38 -11.49 1.57
N LEU A 103 2.93 -11.64 2.78
CA LEU A 103 2.57 -12.71 3.70
C LEU A 103 2.18 -12.17 5.07
N PRO A 104 1.33 -12.89 5.82
CA PRO A 104 1.00 -12.53 7.18
C PRO A 104 2.12 -13.00 8.12
N PHE A 105 2.58 -12.10 8.98
CA PHE A 105 3.55 -12.38 10.03
C PHE A 105 2.96 -12.02 11.40
N LYS A 106 3.60 -12.46 12.48
CA LYS A 106 3.10 -12.31 13.87
C LYS A 106 2.71 -10.88 14.27
N LYS A 107 3.22 -9.85 13.59
CA LYS A 107 2.94 -8.42 13.86
C LYS A 107 2.20 -7.67 12.72
N GLY A 108 1.85 -8.33 11.61
CA GLY A 108 1.16 -7.68 10.49
C GLY A 108 1.44 -8.31 9.12
N LEU A 109 1.23 -7.58 8.03
CA LEU A 109 1.62 -8.04 6.70
C LEU A 109 3.06 -7.62 6.41
N THR A 110 3.89 -8.57 6.00
CA THR A 110 5.30 -8.37 5.66
C THR A 110 5.58 -8.78 4.23
N LEU A 111 6.57 -8.14 3.61
CA LEU A 111 7.10 -8.54 2.31
C LEU A 111 8.18 -9.59 2.54
N HIS A 112 7.93 -10.81 2.07
CA HIS A 112 8.93 -11.86 2.03
C HIS A 112 9.63 -11.81 0.66
N PRO A 113 10.97 -11.81 0.57
CA PRO A 113 11.68 -11.86 -0.71
C PRO A 113 11.49 -13.19 -1.46
#